data_AF-A0A9X0B7T3-F1
#
_entry.id   AF-A0A9X0B7T3-F1
#
_cell.length_a   1.000
_cell.length_b   1.000
_cell.length_c   1.000
_cell.angle_alpha   90.00
_cell.angle_beta   90.00
_cell.angle_gamma   90.00
#
_symmetry.space_group_name_H-M   'P 1'
#
loop_
_entity.id
_entity.type
_entity.pdbx_description
1 polymer ?
#
loop_
_entity_poly.entity_id
_entity_poly.type
_entity_poly.pdbx_seq_one_letter_code
_entity_poly.pdbx_strand_id
1 'polypeptide(L)'
;MSSQHLDEMAPWGTLEYRAPKPLRFELVQNIEIFFEEKLYTQALNLLFNTLASGSYTSPECIIPLPPHLAIAVTFLVHPSTTTRASSDEEKEVAHIALRLLRLLGTLVSPRAAKLDIAFAFTHDQALRSGGKYRAAGDDNESHRHDDNKPLNIKLGKEGSLWSRAEDFWHAVGWTFNCSVLHHERWERWQIWLEFMCDVLQDDWNERERIFKERKADKGDGTTQQRVPIKRRTLDQYQDHSLTILKESLIFRYISAGSGTGKYRRVIRAIFADGGTNSLNEFRQVFPKELKLAKSDRQAEKAKKRERDVNIDKDEYGDYLAQDESDDEATTGLETSKSNSQSTSPSGAGSRRSKRTRRGTRNTKDPLDNEFIDEITGPDQTLTQHDVGGLDSLDLRKRLLGLLSRVCELLPKDFLAIDVLDHYIIENIRHLPLPIFQAFISPYILPGLLDKSQRDSSSDEEQHQGEDGKKIRGDRSDAEQTVLCELLLFSMLESAAPKSDQPYLDQDKLEECFLPFAAANASVVDNVKVSIILEALMLLLAGNGLLHFRPSLENAVQIGLGRRAERAAMEARRSQAKKDQEPLETSWLIESGDRLLFLMEVLQSQAQSIT
;
A
#
# COMPACT_ATOMS: atom_id res chain seq x y z
N MET A 1 -3.15 -26.09 -29.01
CA MET A 1 -3.02 -24.73 -29.56
C MET A 1 -3.03 -23.78 -28.37
N SER A 2 -1.99 -22.95 -28.29
CA SER A 2 -1.40 -22.41 -27.06
C SER A 2 -2.22 -21.29 -26.40
N SER A 3 -2.30 -21.34 -25.06
CA SER A 3 -2.95 -20.38 -24.16
C SER A 3 -2.16 -19.08 -23.97
N GLN A 4 -1.96 -18.28 -25.03
CA GLN A 4 -1.11 -17.08 -24.98
C GLN A 4 -1.82 -15.76 -25.32
N HIS A 5 -3.12 -15.59 -25.01
CA HIS A 5 -3.84 -14.40 -25.48
C HIS A 5 -4.74 -13.68 -24.45
N LEU A 6 -4.48 -13.79 -23.14
CA LEU A 6 -5.29 -13.13 -22.11
C LEU A 6 -4.53 -12.22 -21.12
N ASP A 7 -3.23 -11.98 -21.29
CA ASP A 7 -2.43 -11.20 -20.32
C ASP A 7 -2.15 -9.74 -20.70
N GLU A 8 -2.76 -9.22 -21.78
CA GLU A 8 -2.69 -7.79 -22.11
C GLU A 8 -4.10 -7.19 -22.12
N MET A 9 -4.59 -6.79 -20.93
CA MET A 9 -5.74 -5.91 -20.81
C MET A 9 -5.25 -4.50 -20.50
N ALA A 10 -5.77 -3.52 -21.26
CA ALA A 10 -5.36 -2.13 -21.22
C ALA A 10 -5.37 -1.53 -19.81
N PRO A 11 -4.42 -0.63 -19.48
CA PRO A 11 -4.40 0.07 -18.21
C PRO A 11 -5.68 0.89 -18.01
N TRP A 12 -6.07 1.03 -16.75
CA TRP A 12 -7.24 1.80 -16.34
C TRP A 12 -7.12 3.24 -16.86
N GLY A 13 -8.24 3.85 -17.27
CA GLY A 13 -8.28 5.26 -17.69
C GLY A 13 -8.03 5.57 -19.18
N THR A 14 -7.83 4.57 -20.05
CA THR A 14 -7.70 4.78 -21.51
C THR A 14 -9.03 4.78 -22.29
N LEU A 15 -10.12 4.28 -21.70
CA LEU A 15 -11.46 4.23 -22.30
C LEU A 15 -12.41 5.20 -21.60
N GLU A 16 -13.33 5.83 -22.34
CA GLU A 16 -14.40 6.64 -21.74
C GLU A 16 -15.20 5.80 -20.74
N TYR A 17 -15.24 6.25 -19.49
CA TYR A 17 -15.99 5.59 -18.43
C TYR A 17 -17.48 5.53 -18.76
N ARG A 18 -18.11 4.43 -18.34
CA ARG A 18 -19.54 4.17 -18.59
C ARG A 18 -20.43 4.69 -17.48
N ALA A 19 -21.68 4.95 -17.81
CA ALA A 19 -22.69 5.38 -16.86
C ALA A 19 -23.13 4.19 -15.96
N PRO A 20 -23.04 4.30 -14.62
CA PRO A 20 -23.42 3.21 -13.72
C PRO A 20 -24.95 3.06 -13.63
N LYS A 21 -25.43 1.82 -13.68
CA LYS A 21 -26.83 1.45 -13.43
C LYS A 21 -26.91 0.52 -12.21
N PRO A 22 -27.82 0.79 -11.25
CA PRO A 22 -27.94 -0.04 -10.06
C PRO A 22 -28.41 -1.45 -10.42
N LEU A 23 -27.97 -2.41 -9.60
CA LEU A 23 -28.43 -3.79 -9.69
C LEU A 23 -29.94 -3.88 -9.41
N ARG A 24 -30.64 -4.80 -10.08
CA ARG A 24 -32.06 -5.05 -9.80
C ARG A 24 -32.20 -5.73 -8.44
N PHE A 25 -33.23 -5.34 -7.69
CA PHE A 25 -33.49 -5.84 -6.34
C PHE A 25 -33.51 -7.37 -6.24
N GLU A 26 -34.10 -8.08 -7.20
CA GLU A 26 -34.17 -9.54 -7.19
C GLU A 26 -32.79 -10.19 -7.33
N LEU A 27 -31.89 -9.56 -8.09
CA LEU A 27 -30.51 -10.02 -8.21
C LEU A 27 -29.74 -9.76 -6.92
N VAL A 28 -29.99 -8.62 -6.25
CA VAL A 28 -29.37 -8.31 -4.95
C VAL A 28 -29.71 -9.40 -3.95
N GLN A 29 -30.98 -9.71 -3.77
CA GLN A 29 -31.41 -10.75 -2.82
C GLN A 29 -30.77 -12.11 -3.12
N ASN A 30 -30.70 -12.53 -4.38
CA ASN A 30 -30.07 -13.80 -4.75
C ASN A 30 -28.57 -13.81 -4.41
N ILE A 31 -27.88 -12.68 -4.64
CA ILE A 31 -26.45 -12.54 -4.33
C ILE A 31 -26.24 -12.55 -2.81
N GLU A 32 -27.10 -11.86 -2.06
CA GLU A 32 -27.07 -11.88 -0.59
C GLU A 32 -27.23 -13.30 -0.05
N ILE A 33 -28.24 -14.05 -0.54
CA ILE A 33 -28.47 -15.45 -0.17
C ILE A 33 -27.25 -16.32 -0.49
N PHE A 34 -26.66 -16.18 -1.68
CA PHE A 34 -25.47 -16.96 -2.03
C PHE A 34 -24.28 -16.65 -1.11
N PHE A 35 -24.08 -15.39 -0.74
CA PHE A 35 -23.02 -15.04 0.18
C PHE A 35 -23.31 -15.53 1.62
N GLU A 36 -24.58 -15.53 2.06
CA GLU A 36 -25.00 -16.07 3.37
C GLU A 36 -24.82 -17.59 3.46
N GLU A 37 -25.16 -18.32 2.39
CA GLU A 37 -25.00 -19.78 2.26
C GLU A 37 -23.54 -20.21 1.99
N LYS A 38 -22.58 -19.28 2.04
CA LYS A 38 -21.15 -19.51 1.73
C LYS A 38 -20.86 -19.99 0.29
N LEU A 39 -21.80 -19.78 -0.63
CA LEU A 39 -21.67 -20.04 -2.06
C LEU A 39 -20.96 -18.86 -2.76
N TYR A 40 -19.73 -18.58 -2.32
CA TYR A 40 -18.99 -17.38 -2.71
C TYR A 40 -18.66 -17.35 -4.21
N THR A 41 -18.29 -18.49 -4.79
CA THR A 41 -17.92 -18.58 -6.22
C THR A 41 -19.13 -18.29 -7.11
N GLN A 42 -20.32 -18.78 -6.76
CA GLN A 42 -21.55 -18.55 -7.49
C GLN A 42 -21.96 -17.06 -7.42
N ALA A 43 -21.90 -16.46 -6.23
CA ALA A 43 -22.20 -15.04 -6.02
C ALA A 43 -21.28 -14.14 -6.86
N LEU A 44 -19.97 -14.37 -6.80
CA LEU A 44 -18.98 -13.57 -7.52
C LEU A 44 -19.06 -13.79 -9.04
N ASN A 45 -19.31 -15.01 -9.52
CA ASN A 45 -19.50 -15.26 -10.95
C ASN A 45 -20.77 -14.59 -11.47
N LEU A 46 -21.85 -14.56 -10.69
CA LEU A 46 -23.06 -13.83 -11.07
C LEU A 46 -22.79 -12.32 -11.18
N LEU A 47 -22.07 -11.75 -10.21
CA LEU A 47 -21.62 -10.35 -10.25
C LEU A 47 -20.70 -10.07 -11.45
N PHE A 48 -19.77 -10.97 -11.74
CA PHE A 48 -18.87 -10.84 -12.88
C PHE A 48 -19.62 -10.89 -14.22
N ASN A 49 -20.51 -11.87 -14.38
CA ASN A 49 -21.27 -12.04 -15.63
C ASN A 49 -22.26 -10.90 -15.85
N THR A 50 -22.88 -10.38 -14.80
CA THR A 50 -23.77 -9.20 -14.90
C THR A 50 -22.98 -7.96 -15.34
N LEU A 51 -21.82 -7.71 -14.74
CA LEU A 51 -20.93 -6.62 -15.14
C LEU A 51 -20.42 -6.79 -16.59
N ALA A 52 -19.95 -7.98 -16.95
CA ALA A 52 -19.43 -8.30 -18.28
C ALA A 52 -20.52 -8.22 -19.37
N SER A 53 -21.76 -8.62 -19.06
CA SER A 53 -22.89 -8.56 -20.01
C SER A 53 -23.25 -7.13 -20.42
N GLY A 54 -23.00 -6.15 -19.55
CA GLY A 54 -23.14 -4.72 -19.88
C GLY A 54 -22.00 -4.15 -20.71
N SER A 55 -20.93 -4.93 -20.97
CA SER A 55 -19.68 -4.42 -21.54
C SER A 55 -19.70 -4.24 -23.07
N TYR A 56 -20.55 -4.92 -23.84
CA TYR A 56 -20.38 -4.93 -25.30
C TYR A 56 -21.37 -4.06 -26.09
N THR A 57 -22.45 -3.58 -25.48
CA THR A 57 -23.61 -3.07 -26.24
C THR A 57 -24.18 -1.74 -25.79
N SER A 58 -23.80 -1.21 -24.62
CA SER A 58 -24.43 -0.05 -24.02
C SER A 58 -23.42 0.92 -23.38
N PRO A 59 -23.67 2.25 -23.44
CA PRO A 59 -22.95 3.24 -22.63
C PRO A 59 -23.27 3.11 -21.13
N GLU A 60 -24.33 2.36 -20.77
CA GLU A 60 -24.68 2.03 -19.39
C GLU A 60 -24.11 0.67 -18.98
N CYS A 61 -23.57 0.59 -17.75
CA CYS A 61 -23.04 -0.64 -17.17
C CYS A 61 -23.73 -0.96 -15.84
N ILE A 62 -24.17 -2.21 -15.65
CA ILE A 62 -24.76 -2.66 -14.39
C ILE A 62 -23.63 -2.90 -13.39
N ILE A 63 -23.67 -2.20 -12.25
CA ILE A 63 -22.61 -2.26 -11.24
C ILE A 63 -23.02 -3.04 -9.99
N PRO A 64 -22.08 -3.79 -9.37
CA PRO A 64 -22.28 -4.33 -8.02
C PRO A 64 -22.53 -3.22 -6.99
N LEU A 65 -23.21 -3.57 -5.90
CA LEU A 65 -23.40 -2.67 -4.76
C LEU A 65 -22.12 -2.50 -3.94
N PRO A 66 -21.94 -1.35 -3.24
CA PRO A 66 -20.80 -1.13 -2.37
C PRO A 66 -20.45 -2.28 -1.41
N PRO A 67 -21.40 -2.91 -0.68
CA PRO A 67 -21.09 -4.06 0.16
C PRO A 67 -20.57 -5.29 -0.60
N HIS A 68 -21.01 -5.50 -1.86
CA HIS A 68 -20.48 -6.59 -2.71
C HIS A 68 -19.01 -6.34 -3.08
N LEU A 69 -18.64 -5.08 -3.31
CA LEU A 69 -17.25 -4.70 -3.60
C LEU A 69 -16.37 -4.79 -2.35
N ALA A 70 -16.91 -4.37 -1.19
CA ALA A 70 -16.23 -4.43 0.09
C ALA A 70 -15.85 -5.88 0.48
N ILE A 71 -16.77 -6.84 0.27
CA ILE A 71 -16.51 -8.25 0.54
C ILE A 71 -15.56 -8.87 -0.49
N ALA A 72 -15.68 -8.49 -1.78
CA ALA A 72 -14.76 -8.94 -2.82
C ALA A 72 -13.29 -8.57 -2.49
N VAL A 73 -13.04 -7.35 -2.02
CA VAL A 73 -11.70 -6.94 -1.56
C VAL A 73 -11.26 -7.71 -0.31
N THR A 74 -12.18 -7.98 0.62
CA THR A 74 -11.88 -8.80 1.80
C THR A 74 -11.43 -10.21 1.41
N PHE A 75 -12.03 -10.82 0.39
CA PHE A 75 -11.63 -12.15 -0.08
C PHE A 75 -10.22 -12.22 -0.65
N LEU A 76 -9.64 -11.10 -1.13
CA LEU A 76 -8.26 -11.08 -1.63
C LEU A 76 -7.24 -11.39 -0.54
N VAL A 77 -7.53 -11.01 0.72
CA VAL A 77 -6.56 -11.06 1.83
C VAL A 77 -7.00 -11.95 2.98
N HIS A 78 -8.28 -12.27 3.10
CA HIS A 78 -8.79 -13.01 4.26
C HIS A 78 -8.17 -14.43 4.33
N PRO A 79 -7.66 -14.89 5.49
CA PRO A 79 -7.00 -16.19 5.60
C PRO A 79 -7.88 -17.36 5.16
N SER A 80 -9.20 -17.32 5.43
CA SER A 80 -10.10 -18.43 5.05
C SER A 80 -10.26 -18.64 3.55
N THR A 81 -10.01 -17.61 2.73
CA THR A 81 -10.08 -17.70 1.25
C THR A 81 -8.69 -17.77 0.62
N THR A 82 -7.63 -17.69 1.43
CA THR A 82 -6.24 -17.66 0.95
C THR A 82 -5.41 -18.74 1.65
N THR A 83 -4.58 -18.39 2.63
CA THR A 83 -3.58 -19.28 3.24
C THR A 83 -4.17 -20.40 4.11
N ARG A 84 -5.44 -20.28 4.54
CA ARG A 84 -6.17 -21.27 5.33
C ARG A 84 -7.36 -21.90 4.58
N ALA A 85 -7.50 -21.65 3.28
CA ALA A 85 -8.56 -22.24 2.48
C ALA A 85 -8.44 -23.76 2.48
N SER A 86 -9.53 -24.44 2.84
CA SER A 86 -9.58 -25.90 2.99
C SER A 86 -10.12 -26.57 1.73
N SER A 87 -11.02 -25.92 1.01
CA SER A 87 -11.58 -26.42 -0.26
C SER A 87 -10.94 -25.73 -1.47
N ASP A 88 -10.99 -26.38 -2.63
CA ASP A 88 -10.55 -25.76 -3.89
C ASP A 88 -11.50 -24.63 -4.31
N GLU A 89 -12.79 -24.74 -3.99
CA GLU A 89 -13.76 -23.65 -4.22
C GLU A 89 -13.39 -22.38 -3.46
N GLU A 90 -12.94 -22.49 -2.19
CA GLU A 90 -12.50 -21.36 -1.36
C GLU A 90 -11.26 -20.66 -1.93
N LYS A 91 -10.34 -21.42 -2.53
CA LYS A 91 -9.12 -20.89 -3.17
C LYS A 91 -9.46 -20.07 -4.42
N GLU A 92 -10.44 -20.52 -5.20
CA GLU A 92 -10.89 -19.82 -6.41
C GLU A 92 -11.60 -18.49 -6.11
N VAL A 93 -12.17 -18.31 -4.91
CA VAL A 93 -12.88 -17.09 -4.52
C VAL A 93 -12.02 -15.85 -4.69
N ALA A 94 -10.77 -15.88 -4.21
CA ALA A 94 -9.88 -14.72 -4.29
C ALA A 94 -9.56 -14.34 -5.74
N HIS A 95 -9.38 -15.34 -6.61
CA HIS A 95 -9.09 -15.12 -8.03
C HIS A 95 -10.29 -14.54 -8.78
N ILE A 96 -11.49 -15.07 -8.55
CA ILE A 96 -12.73 -14.54 -9.16
C ILE A 96 -13.02 -13.11 -8.66
N ALA A 97 -12.80 -12.85 -7.37
CA ALA A 97 -12.95 -11.52 -6.78
C ALA A 97 -12.00 -10.49 -7.44
N LEU A 98 -10.72 -10.86 -7.63
CA LEU A 98 -9.75 -10.00 -8.32
C LEU A 98 -10.19 -9.69 -9.76
N ARG A 99 -10.66 -10.71 -10.48
CA ARG A 99 -11.15 -10.55 -11.86
C ARG A 99 -12.36 -9.61 -11.95
N LEU A 100 -13.30 -9.72 -11.00
CA LEU A 100 -14.44 -8.81 -10.87
C LEU A 100 -13.98 -7.36 -10.63
N LEU A 101 -13.07 -7.16 -9.69
CA LEU A 101 -12.57 -5.84 -9.32
C LEU A 101 -11.78 -5.16 -10.44
N ARG A 102 -10.92 -5.91 -11.15
CA ARG A 102 -10.21 -5.43 -12.34
C ARG A 102 -11.16 -5.08 -13.48
N LEU A 103 -12.18 -5.90 -13.72
CA LEU A 103 -13.19 -5.59 -14.73
C LEU A 103 -13.97 -4.33 -14.38
N LEU A 104 -14.35 -4.14 -13.11
CA LEU A 104 -15.05 -2.93 -12.67
C LEU A 104 -14.23 -1.67 -12.99
N GLY A 105 -12.94 -1.71 -12.67
CA GLY A 105 -12.02 -0.62 -12.87
C GLY A 105 -11.80 -0.15 -14.30
N THR A 106 -11.83 -1.11 -15.22
CA THR A 106 -11.71 -0.81 -16.65
C THR A 106 -12.99 -0.20 -17.26
N LEU A 107 -14.13 -0.34 -16.58
CA LEU A 107 -15.45 0.07 -17.10
C LEU A 107 -16.01 1.34 -16.44
N VAL A 108 -15.78 1.53 -15.15
CA VAL A 108 -16.46 2.55 -14.33
C VAL A 108 -15.46 3.28 -13.46
N SER A 109 -15.64 4.59 -13.34
CA SER A 109 -14.76 5.40 -12.51
C SER A 109 -14.95 5.11 -11.01
N PRO A 110 -13.89 5.19 -10.17
CA PRO A 110 -13.98 4.94 -8.74
C PRO A 110 -15.10 5.72 -8.03
N ARG A 111 -15.33 6.97 -8.44
CA ARG A 111 -16.40 7.80 -7.91
C ARG A 111 -17.79 7.32 -8.34
N ALA A 112 -17.96 6.94 -9.61
CA ALA A 112 -19.22 6.43 -10.13
C ALA A 112 -19.61 5.08 -9.50
N ALA A 113 -18.62 4.25 -9.16
CA ALA A 113 -18.81 2.98 -8.44
C ALA A 113 -19.01 3.15 -6.92
N LYS A 114 -18.99 4.38 -6.38
CA LYS A 114 -19.11 4.67 -4.94
C LYS A 114 -18.07 3.91 -4.09
N LEU A 115 -16.84 3.81 -4.59
CA LEU A 115 -15.75 3.12 -3.87
C LEU A 115 -15.40 3.82 -2.56
N ASP A 116 -15.71 5.10 -2.45
CA ASP A 116 -15.55 5.88 -1.22
C ASP A 116 -16.42 5.39 -0.06
N ILE A 117 -17.57 4.77 -0.38
CA ILE A 117 -18.45 4.08 0.58
C ILE A 117 -18.00 2.63 0.76
N ALA A 118 -17.73 1.94 -0.36
CA ALA A 118 -17.37 0.51 -0.33
C ALA A 118 -16.08 0.24 0.46
N PHE A 119 -15.09 1.12 0.36
CA PHE A 119 -13.75 0.96 0.96
C PHE A 119 -13.58 1.82 2.22
N ALA A 120 -14.68 2.18 2.88
CA ALA A 120 -14.63 2.92 4.14
C ALA A 120 -14.24 2.01 5.32
N PHE A 121 -13.17 2.35 6.03
CA PHE A 121 -12.82 1.69 7.29
C PHE A 121 -13.79 2.09 8.41
N THR A 122 -14.29 1.11 9.16
CA THR A 122 -15.37 1.28 10.15
C THR A 122 -14.98 0.94 11.59
N HIS A 123 -13.69 0.66 11.85
CA HIS A 123 -13.17 0.26 13.16
C HIS A 123 -13.60 1.20 14.30
N ASP A 124 -13.40 2.51 14.12
CA ASP A 124 -13.79 3.53 15.10
C ASP A 124 -15.30 3.64 15.32
N GLN A 125 -16.09 3.37 14.27
CA GLN A 125 -17.55 3.40 14.35
C GLN A 125 -18.07 2.18 15.13
N ALA A 126 -17.47 1.01 14.93
CA ALA A 126 -17.78 -0.20 15.68
C ALA A 126 -17.48 -0.03 17.18
N LEU A 127 -16.32 0.57 17.52
CA LEU A 127 -15.93 0.83 18.91
C LEU A 127 -16.86 1.84 19.61
N ARG A 128 -17.34 2.87 18.90
CA ARG A 128 -18.24 3.89 19.46
C ARG A 128 -19.71 3.44 19.49
N SER A 129 -20.11 2.51 18.61
CA SER A 129 -21.50 2.02 18.51
C SER A 129 -21.85 0.94 19.54
N GLY A 130 -20.85 0.39 20.25
CA GLY A 130 -21.04 -0.60 21.33
C GLY A 130 -21.92 -0.17 22.52
N GLY A 131 -22.42 1.08 22.54
CA GLY A 131 -23.27 1.62 23.62
C GLY A 131 -24.70 2.00 23.23
N LYS A 132 -25.15 1.82 21.98
CA LYS A 132 -26.47 2.33 21.54
C LYS A 132 -27.46 1.33 20.94
N TYR A 133 -27.23 0.02 21.07
CA TYR A 133 -28.27 -0.99 20.79
C TYR A 133 -29.17 -1.29 22.01
N ARG A 134 -29.65 -0.23 22.66
CA ARG A 134 -30.85 -0.25 23.51
C ARG A 134 -31.67 1.01 23.28
N ALA A 135 -32.05 1.25 22.03
CA ALA A 135 -33.20 2.09 21.71
C ALA A 135 -34.24 1.17 21.08
N ALA A 136 -35.13 0.67 21.94
CA ALA A 136 -36.35 0.02 21.51
C ALA A 136 -37.30 1.08 20.93
N GLY A 137 -37.92 0.75 19.80
CA GLY A 137 -39.18 1.32 19.32
C GLY A 137 -39.05 2.45 18.30
N ASP A 138 -39.13 2.11 17.01
CA ASP A 138 -40.19 2.62 16.12
C ASP A 138 -40.23 1.78 14.82
N ASP A 139 -41.12 0.77 14.76
CA ASP A 139 -41.36 -0.07 13.58
C ASP A 139 -42.21 0.68 12.53
N ASN A 140 -41.80 1.87 12.11
CA ASN A 140 -42.53 2.59 11.06
C ASN A 140 -41.69 3.59 10.25
N GLU A 141 -40.52 3.18 9.75
CA GLU A 141 -39.90 3.81 8.59
C GLU A 141 -39.86 2.84 7.40
N SER A 142 -40.38 3.33 6.28
CA SER A 142 -40.52 2.69 4.98
C SER A 142 -39.46 1.64 4.63
N HIS A 143 -39.89 0.50 4.07
CA HIS A 143 -39.09 -0.48 3.33
C HIS A 143 -38.34 0.17 2.14
N ARG A 144 -37.30 0.96 2.42
CA ARG A 144 -36.24 1.26 1.47
C ARG A 144 -35.09 0.36 1.85
N HIS A 145 -34.73 -0.55 0.96
CA HIS A 145 -33.50 -1.33 1.11
C HIS A 145 -32.36 -0.31 1.24
N ASP A 146 -31.67 -0.33 2.36
CA ASP A 146 -30.44 0.45 2.50
C ASP A 146 -29.36 -0.29 1.72
N ASP A 147 -29.18 0.11 0.46
CA ASP A 147 -28.21 -0.42 -0.49
C ASP A 147 -26.75 -0.35 0.01
N ASN A 148 -26.49 0.41 1.09
CA ASN A 148 -25.18 0.55 1.70
C ASN A 148 -25.01 -0.29 2.97
N LYS A 149 -26.05 -1.00 3.42
CA LYS A 149 -25.98 -1.83 4.63
C LYS A 149 -25.01 -2.99 4.40
N PRO A 150 -24.08 -3.27 5.33
CA PRO A 150 -23.17 -4.41 5.19
C PRO A 150 -23.96 -5.72 5.19
N LEU A 151 -23.55 -6.65 4.32
CA LEU A 151 -24.12 -8.00 4.21
C LEU A 151 -24.13 -8.68 5.58
N ASN A 152 -25.13 -9.51 5.86
CA ASN A 152 -25.27 -10.20 7.14
C ASN A 152 -24.36 -11.43 7.28
N ILE A 153 -23.07 -11.24 7.02
CA ILE A 153 -22.07 -12.31 6.97
C ILE A 153 -20.93 -11.94 7.90
N LYS A 154 -20.32 -12.94 8.55
CA LYS A 154 -19.15 -12.71 9.41
C LYS A 154 -18.05 -11.94 8.65
N LEU A 155 -17.75 -12.32 7.41
CA LEU A 155 -16.79 -11.65 6.52
C LEU A 155 -17.25 -10.28 5.99
N GLY A 156 -18.55 -9.98 6.02
CA GLY A 156 -19.11 -8.68 5.64
C GLY A 156 -19.22 -7.68 6.80
N LYS A 157 -19.12 -8.15 8.05
CA LYS A 157 -19.22 -7.35 9.27
C LYS A 157 -17.92 -7.42 10.07
N GLU A 158 -17.91 -8.20 11.14
CA GLU A 158 -16.82 -8.22 12.13
C GLU A 158 -15.54 -8.84 11.61
N GLY A 159 -15.59 -9.76 10.66
CA GLY A 159 -14.43 -10.39 10.02
C GLY A 159 -13.97 -9.70 8.74
N SER A 160 -14.58 -8.57 8.38
CA SER A 160 -14.16 -7.81 7.19
C SER A 160 -12.81 -7.13 7.42
N LEU A 161 -12.08 -6.90 6.32
CA LEU A 161 -10.86 -6.09 6.34
C LEU A 161 -11.12 -4.71 6.96
N TRP A 162 -12.26 -4.11 6.59
CA TRP A 162 -12.64 -2.74 6.92
C TRP A 162 -12.99 -2.51 8.39
N SER A 163 -13.39 -3.56 9.10
CA SER A 163 -13.69 -3.49 10.54
C SER A 163 -12.52 -3.97 11.40
N ARG A 164 -11.69 -4.89 10.89
CA ARG A 164 -10.55 -5.46 11.62
C ARG A 164 -9.31 -4.59 11.60
N ALA A 165 -9.01 -3.96 10.48
CA ALA A 165 -7.93 -3.00 10.42
C ALA A 165 -8.35 -1.70 11.10
N GLU A 166 -7.45 -1.10 11.90
CA GLU A 166 -7.68 0.20 12.55
C GLU A 166 -8.01 1.28 11.50
N ASP A 167 -7.18 1.35 10.47
CA ASP A 167 -7.33 2.23 9.32
C ASP A 167 -6.56 1.69 8.10
N PHE A 168 -6.62 2.43 6.98
CA PHE A 168 -5.89 2.08 5.77
C PHE A 168 -4.38 1.92 6.01
N TRP A 169 -3.79 2.84 6.78
CA TRP A 169 -2.35 2.84 7.04
C TRP A 169 -1.90 1.69 7.95
N HIS A 170 -2.77 1.20 8.83
CA HIS A 170 -2.55 -0.05 9.55
C HIS A 170 -2.42 -1.25 8.59
N ALA A 171 -3.33 -1.37 7.62
CA ALA A 171 -3.28 -2.43 6.62
C ALA A 171 -2.04 -2.30 5.70
N VAL A 172 -1.67 -1.08 5.30
CA VAL A 172 -0.44 -0.81 4.51
C VAL A 172 0.81 -1.18 5.31
N GLY A 173 0.92 -0.76 6.57
CA GLY A 173 2.08 -1.09 7.41
C GLY A 173 2.21 -2.60 7.65
N TRP A 174 1.09 -3.30 7.86
CA TRP A 174 1.09 -4.76 7.98
C TRP A 174 1.50 -5.45 6.67
N THR A 175 1.01 -4.94 5.53
CA THR A 175 1.39 -5.42 4.19
C THR A 175 2.89 -5.34 3.97
N PHE A 176 3.50 -4.20 4.31
CA PHE A 176 4.94 -4.02 4.18
C PHE A 176 5.75 -4.83 5.19
N ASN A 177 5.27 -5.02 6.41
CA ASN A 177 5.86 -5.99 7.35
C ASN A 177 5.84 -7.42 6.77
N CYS A 178 4.77 -7.81 6.08
CA CYS A 178 4.72 -9.11 5.39
C CYS A 178 5.72 -9.21 4.25
N SER A 179 6.01 -8.12 3.53
CA SER A 179 7.01 -8.11 2.45
C SER A 179 8.41 -8.54 2.89
N VAL A 180 8.72 -8.30 4.17
CA VAL A 180 10.02 -8.61 4.79
C VAL A 180 9.99 -9.95 5.51
N LEU A 181 8.96 -10.19 6.34
CA LEU A 181 8.95 -11.32 7.28
C LEU A 181 8.10 -12.52 6.84
N HIS A 182 7.09 -12.29 6.00
CA HIS A 182 6.02 -13.27 5.75
C HIS A 182 5.68 -13.34 4.26
N HIS A 183 6.59 -13.88 3.45
CA HIS A 183 6.47 -13.94 1.99
C HIS A 183 5.16 -14.60 1.49
N GLU A 184 4.68 -15.65 2.15
CA GLU A 184 3.41 -16.32 1.76
C GLU A 184 2.19 -15.40 1.91
N ARG A 185 2.21 -14.52 2.92
CA ARG A 185 1.16 -13.51 3.12
C ARG A 185 1.38 -12.31 2.22
N TRP A 186 2.64 -11.95 1.95
CA TRP A 186 3.01 -10.90 1.02
C TRP A 186 2.40 -11.11 -0.36
N GLU A 187 2.41 -12.33 -0.91
CA GLU A 187 1.79 -12.61 -2.23
C GLU A 187 0.31 -12.18 -2.31
N ARG A 188 -0.43 -12.27 -1.21
CA ARG A 188 -1.86 -11.89 -1.14
C ARG A 188 -2.02 -10.40 -0.86
N TRP A 189 -1.23 -9.87 0.06
CA TRP A 189 -1.26 -8.45 0.40
C TRP A 189 -0.71 -7.54 -0.69
N GLN A 190 0.24 -8.03 -1.49
CA GLN A 190 0.76 -7.36 -2.69
C GLN A 190 -0.37 -7.13 -3.69
N ILE A 191 -1.13 -8.17 -4.04
CA ILE A 191 -2.28 -8.07 -4.95
C ILE A 191 -3.30 -7.04 -4.45
N TRP A 192 -3.58 -7.05 -3.15
CA TRP A 192 -4.47 -6.07 -2.54
C TRP A 192 -3.92 -4.65 -2.60
N LEU A 193 -2.64 -4.45 -2.25
CA LEU A 193 -2.04 -3.12 -2.21
C LEU A 193 -1.85 -2.55 -3.61
N GLU A 194 -1.48 -3.37 -4.60
CA GLU A 194 -1.47 -3.01 -6.02
C GLU A 194 -2.84 -2.49 -6.46
N PHE A 195 -3.89 -3.28 -6.23
CA PHE A 195 -5.26 -2.88 -6.55
C PHE A 195 -5.68 -1.58 -5.84
N MET A 196 -5.36 -1.44 -4.56
CA MET A 196 -5.69 -0.22 -3.82
C MET A 196 -4.92 0.99 -4.35
N CYS A 197 -3.64 0.83 -4.73
CA CYS A 197 -2.87 1.89 -5.37
C CYS A 197 -3.48 2.31 -6.70
N ASP A 198 -3.93 1.36 -7.54
CA ASP A 198 -4.61 1.66 -8.81
C ASP A 198 -5.88 2.48 -8.55
N VAL A 199 -6.75 2.02 -7.63
CA VAL A 199 -7.99 2.72 -7.26
C VAL A 199 -7.73 4.12 -6.72
N LEU A 200 -6.72 4.29 -5.87
CA LEU A 200 -6.37 5.57 -5.27
C LEU A 200 -5.82 6.57 -6.30
N GLN A 201 -4.97 6.08 -7.21
CA GLN A 201 -4.43 6.88 -8.29
C GLN A 201 -5.53 7.31 -9.27
N ASP A 202 -6.44 6.40 -9.63
CA ASP A 202 -7.53 6.69 -10.55
C ASP A 202 -8.58 7.64 -9.95
N ASP A 203 -8.98 7.46 -8.69
CA ASP A 203 -9.89 8.39 -7.99
C ASP A 203 -9.29 9.80 -7.94
N TRP A 204 -7.98 9.89 -7.65
CA TRP A 204 -7.27 11.17 -7.62
C TRP A 204 -7.17 11.79 -9.02
N ASN A 205 -6.79 11.01 -10.04
CA ASN A 205 -6.66 11.46 -11.42
C ASN A 205 -8.01 11.97 -11.97
N GLU A 206 -9.10 11.25 -11.74
CA GLU A 206 -10.45 11.67 -12.15
C GLU A 206 -10.82 13.02 -11.51
N ARG A 207 -10.59 13.16 -10.20
CA ARG A 207 -10.92 14.39 -9.47
C ARG A 207 -10.02 15.55 -9.88
N GLU A 208 -8.73 15.30 -10.11
CA GLU A 208 -7.78 16.30 -10.60
C GLU A 208 -8.17 16.79 -12.00
N ARG A 209 -8.57 15.88 -12.90
CA ARG A 209 -9.08 16.21 -14.23
C ARG A 209 -10.30 17.13 -14.15
N ILE A 210 -11.30 16.76 -13.36
CA ILE A 210 -12.52 17.57 -13.18
C ILE A 210 -12.20 18.93 -12.55
N PHE A 211 -11.26 18.97 -11.61
CA PHE A 211 -10.77 20.21 -11.02
C PHE A 211 -10.11 21.12 -12.06
N LYS A 212 -9.26 20.56 -12.94
CA LYS A 212 -8.60 21.29 -14.03
C LYS A 212 -9.59 21.78 -15.09
N GLU A 213 -10.54 20.95 -15.51
CA GLU A 213 -11.61 21.33 -16.46
C GLU A 213 -12.45 22.49 -15.92
N ARG A 214 -12.91 22.42 -14.66
CA ARG A 214 -13.65 23.51 -14.00
C ARG A 214 -12.85 24.82 -13.88
N LYS A 215 -11.52 24.71 -13.85
CA LYS A 215 -10.61 25.86 -13.81
C LYS A 215 -10.41 26.44 -15.22
N ALA A 216 -10.33 25.60 -16.25
CA ALA A 216 -10.15 25.98 -17.65
C ALA A 216 -11.41 26.66 -18.25
N ASP A 217 -12.61 26.15 -17.97
CA ASP A 217 -13.89 26.73 -18.44
C ASP A 217 -14.10 28.18 -17.98
N LYS A 218 -13.41 28.61 -16.93
CA LYS A 218 -13.47 29.98 -16.40
C LYS A 218 -12.38 30.91 -16.97
N GLY A 219 -11.38 30.35 -17.66
CA GLY A 219 -10.28 31.10 -18.28
C GLY A 219 -10.63 31.74 -19.63
N ASP A 220 -11.65 31.22 -20.32
CA ASP A 220 -11.99 31.62 -21.70
C ASP A 220 -13.26 32.50 -21.82
N GLY A 221 -13.87 32.85 -20.67
CA GLY A 221 -15.01 33.75 -20.60
C GLY A 221 -14.62 35.22 -20.72
N THR A 222 -14.33 35.71 -21.92
CA THR A 222 -14.36 37.15 -22.19
C THR A 222 -15.79 37.67 -22.03
N THR A 223 -15.92 38.76 -21.26
CA THR A 223 -17.14 39.54 -20.94
C THR A 223 -17.87 39.11 -19.66
N GLN A 224 -17.53 39.76 -18.53
CA GLN A 224 -18.44 40.62 -17.76
C GLN A 224 -17.77 41.21 -16.50
N GLN A 225 -17.80 42.54 -16.42
CA GLN A 225 -17.73 43.42 -15.24
C GLN A 225 -16.80 43.00 -14.07
N ARG A 226 -15.64 43.67 -13.99
CA ARG A 226 -14.85 43.82 -12.76
C ARG A 226 -15.70 44.48 -11.66
N VAL A 227 -16.44 43.69 -10.88
CA VAL A 227 -16.84 44.07 -9.52
C VAL A 227 -15.65 43.75 -8.61
N PRO A 228 -15.21 44.66 -7.71
CA PRO A 228 -14.10 44.38 -6.83
C PRO A 228 -14.51 43.30 -5.81
N ILE A 229 -14.07 42.07 -6.05
CA ILE A 229 -14.25 40.94 -5.14
C ILE A 229 -13.44 41.22 -3.87
N LYS A 230 -14.12 41.38 -2.73
CA LYS A 230 -13.47 41.55 -1.41
C LYS A 230 -12.63 40.29 -1.11
N ARG A 231 -11.39 40.44 -0.63
CA ARG A 231 -10.45 39.32 -0.34
C ARG A 231 -11.08 38.13 0.41
N ARG A 232 -12.04 38.37 1.31
CA ARG A 232 -12.77 37.32 2.05
C ARG A 232 -13.55 36.33 1.18
N THR A 233 -14.05 36.73 0.01
CA THR A 233 -14.78 35.81 -0.87
C THR A 233 -13.84 35.01 -1.77
N LEU A 234 -12.60 35.44 -2.03
CA LEU A 234 -11.67 34.65 -2.84
C LEU A 234 -11.25 33.35 -2.13
N ASP A 235 -10.95 33.43 -0.83
CA ASP A 235 -10.61 32.26 0.00
C ASP A 235 -11.77 31.26 0.08
N GLN A 236 -13.01 31.76 0.22
CA GLN A 236 -14.21 30.93 0.33
C GLN A 236 -14.57 30.21 -0.99
N TYR A 237 -14.21 30.78 -2.14
CA TYR A 237 -14.45 30.19 -3.48
C TYR A 237 -13.36 29.20 -3.90
N GLN A 238 -12.10 29.42 -3.47
CA GLN A 238 -11.04 28.42 -3.62
C GLN A 238 -11.36 27.15 -2.81
N ASP A 239 -11.90 27.31 -1.60
CA ASP A 239 -12.24 26.19 -0.71
C ASP A 239 -13.33 25.27 -1.29
N HIS A 240 -14.36 25.84 -1.94
CA HIS A 240 -15.41 25.05 -2.60
C HIS A 240 -14.90 24.26 -3.83
N SER A 241 -13.93 24.81 -4.56
CA SER A 241 -13.34 24.11 -5.72
C SER A 241 -12.41 22.98 -5.27
N LEU A 242 -11.70 23.16 -4.15
CA LEU A 242 -10.86 22.13 -3.53
C LEU A 242 -11.68 21.04 -2.82
N THR A 243 -12.97 21.27 -2.56
CA THR A 243 -13.86 20.29 -1.91
C THR A 243 -13.87 18.95 -2.65
N ILE A 244 -13.84 18.97 -3.99
CA ILE A 244 -13.81 17.72 -4.79
C ILE A 244 -12.56 16.87 -4.54
N LEU A 245 -11.42 17.51 -4.26
CA LEU A 245 -10.15 16.86 -3.94
C LEU A 245 -10.13 16.40 -2.47
N LYS A 246 -10.75 17.16 -1.56
CA LYS A 246 -10.93 16.76 -0.15
C LYS A 246 -11.83 15.53 0.00
N GLU A 247 -12.74 15.31 -0.94
CA GLU A 247 -13.58 14.11 -1.00
C GLU A 247 -12.87 12.89 -1.61
N SER A 248 -11.61 13.01 -2.02
CA SER A 248 -10.84 11.87 -2.55
C SER A 248 -10.62 10.79 -1.51
N LEU A 249 -10.51 9.55 -1.98
CA LEU A 249 -10.31 8.38 -1.14
C LEU A 249 -9.00 8.48 -0.36
N ILE A 250 -7.92 8.92 -1.01
CA ILE A 250 -6.62 9.12 -0.37
C ILE A 250 -6.69 10.17 0.73
N PHE A 251 -7.37 11.30 0.50
CA PHE A 251 -7.49 12.34 1.51
C PHE A 251 -8.34 11.88 2.71
N ARG A 252 -9.37 11.07 2.47
CA ARG A 252 -10.17 10.45 3.53
C ARG A 252 -9.31 9.52 4.41
N TYR A 253 -8.43 8.71 3.82
CA TYR A 253 -7.51 7.84 4.58
C TYR A 253 -6.45 8.61 5.36
N ILE A 254 -5.92 9.68 4.79
CA ILE A 254 -5.00 10.59 5.48
C ILE A 254 -5.69 11.28 6.67
N SER A 255 -6.94 11.69 6.48
CA SER A 255 -7.71 12.46 7.47
C SER A 255 -8.31 11.61 8.59
N ALA A 256 -8.43 10.29 8.40
CA ALA A 256 -8.99 9.37 9.37
C ALA A 256 -8.19 9.30 10.70
N GLY A 257 -6.88 9.54 10.65
CA GLY A 257 -6.04 9.52 11.85
C GLY A 257 -6.28 10.71 12.79
N SER A 258 -6.37 10.43 14.10
CA SER A 258 -6.45 11.45 15.14
C SER A 258 -5.06 11.84 15.66
N GLY A 259 -4.80 13.14 15.81
CA GLY A 259 -3.60 13.68 16.45
C GLY A 259 -2.52 14.26 15.52
N THR A 260 -1.56 14.97 16.10
CA THR A 260 -0.48 15.68 15.39
C THR A 260 0.58 14.74 14.80
N GLY A 261 0.67 13.51 15.30
CA GLY A 261 1.60 12.48 14.82
C GLY A 261 1.10 11.66 13.62
N LYS A 262 -0.13 11.93 13.13
CA LYS A 262 -0.78 11.10 12.10
C LYS A 262 0.02 11.04 10.79
N TYR A 263 0.56 12.16 10.33
CA TYR A 263 1.35 12.21 9.08
C TYR A 263 2.66 11.42 9.18
N ARG A 264 3.30 11.43 10.35
CA ARG A 264 4.48 10.59 10.59
C ARG A 264 4.11 9.11 10.64
N ARG A 265 2.94 8.74 11.17
CA ARG A 265 2.45 7.35 11.15
C ARG A 265 2.20 6.88 9.71
N VAL A 266 1.69 7.74 8.83
CA VAL A 266 1.55 7.44 7.39
C VAL A 266 2.91 7.07 6.77
N ILE A 267 3.93 7.92 6.98
CA ILE A 267 5.27 7.65 6.45
C ILE A 267 5.88 6.39 7.09
N ARG A 268 5.74 6.18 8.40
CA ARG A 268 6.20 4.93 9.05
C ARG A 268 5.49 3.69 8.54
N ALA A 269 4.19 3.78 8.19
CA ALA A 269 3.48 2.67 7.56
C ALA A 269 4.10 2.34 6.19
N ILE A 270 4.38 3.36 5.36
CA ILE A 270 5.01 3.18 4.05
C ILE A 270 6.44 2.67 4.17
N PHE A 271 7.17 2.98 5.24
CA PHE A 271 8.54 2.50 5.49
C PHE A 271 8.63 1.34 6.50
N ALA A 272 7.52 0.65 6.77
CA ALA A 272 7.53 -0.48 7.68
C ALA A 272 8.51 -1.56 7.21
N ASP A 273 9.41 -1.96 8.11
CA ASP A 273 10.63 -2.75 7.85
C ASP A 273 10.58 -4.14 8.52
N GLY A 274 9.44 -4.53 9.10
CA GLY A 274 9.34 -5.75 9.90
C GLY A 274 10.07 -5.69 11.25
N GLY A 275 10.67 -4.55 11.62
CA GLY A 275 11.28 -4.37 12.93
C GLY A 275 10.27 -4.51 14.07
N THR A 276 10.74 -4.71 15.30
CA THR A 276 9.87 -4.88 16.48
C THR A 276 8.95 -3.68 16.71
N ASN A 277 9.42 -2.46 16.43
CA ASN A 277 8.60 -1.25 16.50
C ASN A 277 7.50 -1.26 15.44
N SER A 278 7.85 -1.56 14.19
CA SER A 278 6.93 -1.64 13.05
C SER A 278 5.87 -2.73 13.24
N LEU A 279 6.24 -3.89 13.81
CA LEU A 279 5.31 -4.97 14.16
C LEU A 279 4.38 -4.61 15.32
N ASN A 280 4.87 -3.82 16.28
CA ASN A 280 4.06 -3.39 17.41
C ASN A 280 3.01 -2.35 17.01
N GLU A 281 3.38 -1.44 16.10
CA GLU A 281 2.51 -0.40 15.56
C GLU A 281 1.54 -0.96 14.50
N PHE A 282 2.01 -1.84 13.62
CA PHE A 282 1.23 -2.43 12.52
C PHE A 282 1.17 -3.95 12.68
N ARG A 283 0.18 -4.41 13.45
CA ARG A 283 0.00 -5.82 13.81
C ARG A 283 -0.79 -6.57 12.74
N GLN A 284 -0.88 -7.89 12.91
CA GLN A 284 -1.76 -8.75 12.11
C GLN A 284 -3.18 -8.18 12.07
N VAL A 285 -3.71 -8.00 10.85
CA VAL A 285 -5.08 -7.53 10.63
C VAL A 285 -6.07 -8.63 11.02
N PHE A 286 -5.77 -9.88 10.67
CA PHE A 286 -6.63 -11.02 10.98
C PHE A 286 -6.09 -11.81 12.20
N PRO A 287 -6.98 -12.37 13.03
CA PRO A 287 -6.55 -13.18 14.16
C PRO A 287 -5.88 -14.46 13.67
N LYS A 288 -4.69 -14.76 14.22
CA LYS A 288 -3.91 -15.97 13.88
C LYS A 288 -3.65 -16.07 12.37
N GLU A 289 -3.34 -14.94 11.73
CA GLU A 289 -3.17 -14.81 10.28
C GLU A 289 -2.01 -15.65 9.75
N LEU A 290 -0.95 -15.79 10.56
CA LEU A 290 0.25 -16.55 10.22
C LEU A 290 0.10 -18.07 10.36
N LYS A 291 -1.04 -18.57 10.84
CA LYS A 291 -1.26 -20.01 10.91
C LYS A 291 -1.63 -20.54 9.53
N LEU A 292 -0.85 -21.49 9.03
CA LEU A 292 -1.17 -22.21 7.80
C LEU A 292 -2.28 -23.24 8.02
N ALA A 293 -2.92 -23.63 6.92
CA ALA A 293 -3.86 -24.76 6.93
C ALA A 293 -3.21 -25.99 7.58
N LYS A 294 -3.95 -26.71 8.42
CA LYS A 294 -3.48 -27.96 9.01
C LYS A 294 -3.11 -28.91 7.86
N SER A 295 -1.85 -29.33 7.81
CA SER A 295 -1.36 -30.20 6.73
C SER A 295 -2.21 -31.46 6.59
N ASP A 296 -2.24 -32.03 5.39
CA ASP A 296 -2.96 -33.27 5.06
C ASP A 296 -2.69 -34.43 6.03
N ARG A 297 -1.54 -34.42 6.73
CA ARG A 297 -1.23 -35.40 7.79
C ARG A 297 -2.16 -35.33 9.01
N GLN A 298 -2.72 -34.16 9.33
CA GLN A 298 -3.71 -34.02 10.39
C GLN A 298 -5.12 -34.33 9.88
N ALA A 299 -5.42 -34.05 8.61
CA ALA A 299 -6.64 -34.52 7.95
C ALA A 299 -6.67 -36.05 7.80
N GLU A 300 -5.52 -36.69 7.53
CA GLU A 300 -5.36 -38.14 7.58
C GLU A 300 -5.53 -38.70 9.00
N LYS A 301 -5.09 -37.97 10.04
CA LYS A 301 -5.34 -38.36 11.44
C LYS A 301 -6.83 -38.22 11.81
N ALA A 302 -7.53 -37.22 11.28
CA ALA A 302 -8.98 -37.09 11.43
C ALA A 302 -9.71 -38.24 10.70
N LYS A 303 -9.32 -38.56 9.46
CA LYS A 303 -9.81 -39.73 8.71
C LYS A 303 -9.46 -41.07 9.38
N LYS A 304 -8.34 -41.16 10.10
CA LYS A 304 -8.00 -42.34 10.92
C LYS A 304 -8.92 -42.50 12.13
N ARG A 305 -9.44 -41.40 12.70
CA ARG A 305 -10.42 -41.43 13.79
C ARG A 305 -11.84 -41.74 13.30
N GLU A 306 -12.15 -41.41 12.05
CA GLU A 306 -13.34 -41.90 11.33
C GLU A 306 -13.37 -43.42 11.16
N ARG A 307 -12.22 -44.10 11.30
CA ARG A 307 -12.09 -45.55 11.06
C ARG A 307 -12.33 -46.42 12.29
N ASP A 308 -12.48 -45.85 13.50
CA ASP A 308 -12.76 -46.58 14.74
C ASP A 308 -14.26 -46.90 14.90
N VAL A 309 -14.98 -47.17 13.80
CA VAL A 309 -16.36 -47.67 13.84
C VAL A 309 -16.30 -49.19 13.81
N ASN A 310 -16.56 -49.83 14.96
CA ASN A 310 -16.53 -51.29 15.07
C ASN A 310 -17.93 -51.83 15.39
N ILE A 311 -18.68 -52.14 14.33
CA ILE A 311 -20.08 -52.58 14.37
C ILE A 311 -20.25 -53.86 15.20
N ASP A 312 -19.25 -54.74 15.21
CA ASP A 312 -19.28 -56.00 15.96
C ASP A 312 -19.03 -55.82 17.48
N LYS A 313 -18.61 -54.63 17.91
CA LYS A 313 -18.31 -54.30 19.32
C LYS A 313 -19.23 -53.23 19.91
N ASP A 314 -20.31 -52.83 19.22
CA ASP A 314 -21.21 -51.75 19.66
C ASP A 314 -20.51 -50.39 19.90
N GLU A 315 -19.33 -50.17 19.28
CA GLU A 315 -18.63 -48.89 19.31
C GLU A 315 -19.03 -48.05 18.09
N TYR A 316 -20.08 -47.26 18.28
CA TYR A 316 -20.55 -46.27 17.31
C TYR A 316 -19.77 -44.98 17.53
N GLY A 317 -18.99 -44.55 16.53
CA GLY A 317 -18.29 -43.27 16.56
C GLY A 317 -19.24 -42.12 16.90
N ASP A 318 -18.81 -41.22 17.78
CA ASP A 318 -19.60 -40.07 18.21
C ASP A 318 -19.65 -39.01 17.08
N TYR A 319 -20.73 -39.05 16.29
CA TYR A 319 -20.94 -38.17 15.12
C TYR A 319 -21.32 -36.72 15.48
N LEU A 320 -21.38 -36.35 16.77
CA LEU A 320 -21.88 -35.03 17.20
C LEU A 320 -20.80 -34.06 17.69
N ALA A 321 -19.53 -34.45 17.75
CA ALA A 321 -18.48 -33.61 18.34
C ALA A 321 -17.75 -32.70 17.36
N GLN A 322 -18.17 -32.61 16.09
CA GLN A 322 -17.37 -31.96 15.06
C GLN A 322 -18.19 -31.08 14.11
N ASP A 323 -18.80 -30.04 14.68
CA ASP A 323 -19.18 -28.84 13.93
C ASP A 323 -19.16 -27.55 14.77
N GLU A 324 -18.27 -27.49 15.77
CA GLU A 324 -17.85 -26.20 16.35
C GLU A 324 -16.45 -25.89 15.83
N SER A 325 -16.40 -25.08 14.77
CA SER A 325 -15.18 -24.34 14.45
C SER A 325 -14.78 -23.56 15.71
N ASP A 326 -13.53 -23.71 16.11
CA ASP A 326 -12.86 -23.26 17.35
C ASP A 326 -12.79 -21.72 17.54
N ASP A 327 -13.87 -21.01 17.21
CA ASP A 327 -14.08 -19.56 17.33
C ASP A 327 -15.17 -19.23 18.39
N GLU A 328 -15.38 -20.12 19.38
CA GLU A 328 -16.12 -19.74 20.60
C GLU A 328 -15.16 -19.06 21.60
N ALA A 329 -15.04 -17.74 21.49
CA ALA A 329 -14.53 -16.93 22.58
C ALA A 329 -15.68 -16.65 23.57
N THR A 330 -15.62 -17.31 24.71
CA THR A 330 -16.56 -17.16 25.83
C THR A 330 -16.63 -15.71 26.33
N THR A 331 -17.76 -15.03 26.13
CA THR A 331 -18.11 -13.83 26.89
C THR A 331 -19.02 -14.21 28.03
N GLY A 332 -18.51 -14.15 29.26
CA GLY A 332 -19.30 -14.34 30.46
C GLY A 332 -20.39 -13.28 30.60
N LEU A 333 -21.63 -13.71 30.76
CA LEU A 333 -22.68 -12.90 31.37
C LEU A 333 -23.55 -13.79 32.25
N GLU A 334 -23.45 -13.57 33.56
CA GLU A 334 -24.39 -14.09 34.55
C GLU A 334 -25.78 -13.51 34.29
N THR A 335 -26.82 -14.35 34.30
CA THR A 335 -28.12 -14.00 34.91
C THR A 335 -29.07 -15.21 34.99
N SER A 336 -29.20 -15.72 36.21
CA SER A 336 -30.45 -16.10 36.91
C SER A 336 -31.64 -16.67 36.12
N LYS A 337 -32.03 -17.92 36.45
CA LYS A 337 -33.41 -18.46 36.59
C LYS A 337 -33.33 -19.86 37.21
N SER A 338 -33.65 -20.02 38.49
CA SER A 338 -34.96 -20.38 39.08
C SER A 338 -35.44 -21.82 38.81
N ASN A 339 -35.10 -22.70 39.77
CA ASN A 339 -35.84 -23.84 40.33
C ASN A 339 -37.13 -24.35 39.63
N SER A 340 -37.16 -25.65 39.30
CA SER A 340 -38.28 -26.55 39.61
C SER A 340 -37.88 -28.04 39.49
N GLN A 341 -38.35 -28.82 40.47
CA GLN A 341 -38.19 -30.26 40.73
C GLN A 341 -38.70 -31.13 39.53
N SER A 342 -38.35 -32.41 39.32
CA SER A 342 -38.43 -33.54 40.27
C SER A 342 -37.88 -34.86 39.68
N THR A 343 -37.30 -35.68 40.58
CA THR A 343 -37.32 -37.16 40.70
C THR A 343 -36.65 -38.06 39.65
N SER A 344 -35.52 -38.66 40.05
CA SER A 344 -35.03 -39.99 39.63
C SER A 344 -35.48 -41.08 40.61
N PRO A 345 -35.38 -42.37 40.24
CA PRO A 345 -34.43 -43.27 40.94
C PRO A 345 -33.80 -44.27 39.94
N SER A 346 -32.70 -45.01 40.15
CA SER A 346 -31.62 -45.13 41.14
C SER A 346 -30.74 -46.30 40.63
N GLY A 347 -29.41 -46.24 40.77
CA GLY A 347 -28.52 -47.39 40.52
C GLY A 347 -27.06 -47.07 40.83
N ALA A 348 -26.55 -47.69 41.91
CA ALA A 348 -25.25 -47.55 42.58
C ALA A 348 -23.99 -47.51 41.67
N GLY A 349 -22.85 -46.91 42.05
CA GLY A 349 -22.44 -46.36 43.33
C GLY A 349 -20.98 -45.86 43.37
N SER A 350 -20.60 -45.35 44.55
CA SER A 350 -19.25 -45.06 45.04
C SER A 350 -18.47 -43.86 44.48
N ARG A 351 -18.73 -42.67 45.04
CA ARG A 351 -17.76 -41.56 45.11
C ARG A 351 -17.31 -41.38 46.56
N ARG A 352 -16.02 -41.58 46.83
CA ARG A 352 -15.38 -41.24 48.11
C ARG A 352 -14.75 -39.84 47.99
N SER A 353 -15.33 -38.90 48.74
CA SER A 353 -14.83 -37.54 48.96
C SER A 353 -13.52 -37.54 49.78
N LYS A 354 -12.59 -36.63 49.46
CA LYS A 354 -11.79 -35.93 50.49
C LYS A 354 -11.19 -34.62 49.99
N ARG A 355 -11.88 -33.54 50.39
CA ARG A 355 -11.38 -32.44 51.23
C ARG A 355 -10.23 -31.56 50.73
N THR A 356 -10.56 -30.28 50.69
CA THR A 356 -9.74 -29.07 50.59
C THR A 356 -8.63 -28.97 51.65
N ARG A 357 -7.48 -28.38 51.27
CA ARG A 357 -6.64 -27.65 52.22
C ARG A 357 -5.96 -26.45 51.56
N ARG A 358 -6.05 -25.35 52.29
CA ARG A 358 -5.61 -23.99 52.01
C ARG A 358 -4.11 -23.83 52.30
N GLY A 359 -3.40 -23.15 51.39
CA GLY A 359 -2.29 -22.22 51.64
C GLY A 359 -0.87 -22.78 51.84
N THR A 360 0.07 -22.32 51.01
CA THR A 360 1.36 -21.71 51.41
C THR A 360 2.00 -20.98 50.23
N ARG A 361 2.87 -20.03 50.57
CA ARG A 361 3.42 -18.91 49.79
C ARG A 361 4.80 -19.26 49.18
N ASN A 362 5.08 -18.67 48.02
CA ASN A 362 6.36 -18.42 47.32
C ASN A 362 7.23 -19.61 46.87
N THR A 363 7.47 -19.68 45.55
CA THR A 363 8.82 -19.63 44.93
C THR A 363 8.68 -19.17 43.47
N LYS A 364 9.50 -18.18 43.07
CA LYS A 364 9.71 -17.83 41.67
C LYS A 364 10.50 -18.97 41.02
N ASP A 365 10.07 -19.43 39.85
CA ASP A 365 10.99 -19.86 38.79
C ASP A 365 10.36 -19.56 37.42
N PRO A 366 11.13 -19.04 36.44
CA PRO A 366 10.65 -18.63 35.14
C PRO A 366 11.04 -19.66 34.07
N LEU A 367 10.14 -20.58 33.72
CA LEU A 367 10.31 -21.46 32.56
C LEU A 367 8.94 -21.76 31.98
N ASP A 368 8.54 -20.94 31.00
CA ASP A 368 7.55 -21.27 29.97
C ASP A 368 7.82 -20.32 28.79
N ASN A 369 8.96 -20.54 28.13
CA ASN A 369 9.27 -19.99 26.82
C ASN A 369 9.85 -21.14 25.99
N GLU A 370 8.94 -21.98 25.51
CA GLU A 370 9.16 -23.16 24.68
C GLU A 370 8.07 -23.05 23.59
N PHE A 371 8.29 -22.99 22.27
CA PHE A 371 9.44 -23.12 21.39
C PHE A 371 9.15 -22.21 20.18
N ILE A 372 10.08 -21.30 19.83
CA ILE A 372 10.14 -20.73 18.49
C ILE A 372 11.15 -21.61 17.76
N ASP A 373 10.70 -22.33 16.73
CA ASP A 373 11.57 -23.15 15.88
C ASP A 373 12.66 -22.26 15.27
N GLU A 374 13.88 -22.56 15.69
CA GLU A 374 15.12 -21.93 15.29
C GLU A 374 15.47 -22.43 13.88
N ILE A 375 15.00 -21.71 12.86
CA ILE A 375 15.50 -21.88 11.49
C ILE A 375 16.90 -21.27 11.43
N THR A 376 17.85 -22.12 11.07
CA THR A 376 19.28 -21.85 11.01
C THR A 376 19.65 -21.18 9.68
N GLY A 377 20.11 -19.91 9.73
CA GLY A 377 21.02 -19.26 8.78
C GLY A 377 20.47 -18.03 8.01
N PRO A 378 21.31 -17.04 7.60
CA PRO A 378 22.59 -16.55 8.13
C PRO A 378 22.51 -15.12 8.74
N ASP A 379 23.53 -14.75 9.53
CA ASP A 379 23.94 -13.40 9.97
C ASP A 379 22.89 -12.39 10.48
N GLN A 380 22.70 -12.36 11.80
CA GLN A 380 21.89 -11.38 12.55
C GLN A 380 22.50 -9.95 12.62
N THR A 381 23.49 -9.61 11.80
CA THR A 381 24.14 -8.29 11.80
C THR A 381 23.92 -7.47 10.53
N LEU A 382 23.18 -7.99 9.54
CA LEU A 382 22.89 -7.30 8.26
C LEU A 382 21.40 -6.95 8.06
N THR A 383 20.52 -7.32 8.99
CA THR A 383 19.06 -7.40 8.75
C THR A 383 18.22 -6.39 9.53
N GLN A 384 18.77 -5.21 9.86
CA GLN A 384 18.03 -4.24 10.69
C GLN A 384 17.06 -3.33 9.91
N HIS A 385 17.19 -3.26 8.58
CA HIS A 385 16.35 -2.41 7.72
C HIS A 385 16.16 -3.04 6.34
N ASP A 386 15.60 -4.25 6.30
CA ASP A 386 15.11 -4.81 5.03
C ASP A 386 13.73 -4.20 4.73
N VAL A 387 13.56 -3.66 3.53
CA VAL A 387 12.34 -2.97 3.08
C VAL A 387 11.56 -3.88 2.10
N GLY A 388 12.01 -5.13 1.93
CA GLY A 388 11.40 -6.14 1.08
C GLY A 388 11.96 -6.12 -0.34
N GLY A 389 11.34 -6.92 -1.21
CA GLY A 389 11.74 -7.04 -2.63
C GLY A 389 11.41 -5.80 -3.48
N LEU A 390 11.77 -5.87 -4.77
CA LEU A 390 11.53 -4.80 -5.75
C LEU A 390 10.05 -4.39 -5.84
N ASP A 391 9.12 -5.35 -5.83
CA ASP A 391 7.68 -5.07 -5.89
C ASP A 391 7.18 -4.23 -4.69
N SER A 392 7.75 -4.48 -3.49
CA SER A 392 7.46 -3.69 -2.30
C SER A 392 7.94 -2.25 -2.47
N LEU A 393 9.15 -2.07 -3.02
CA LEU A 393 9.69 -0.75 -3.29
C LEU A 393 8.87 0.01 -4.36
N ASP A 394 8.36 -0.67 -5.40
CA ASP A 394 7.48 -0.05 -6.39
C ASP A 394 6.24 0.55 -5.73
N LEU A 395 5.56 -0.25 -4.91
CA LEU A 395 4.35 0.17 -4.20
C LEU A 395 4.62 1.31 -3.21
N ARG A 396 5.77 1.30 -2.54
CA ARG A 396 6.19 2.41 -1.66
C ARG A 396 6.36 3.70 -2.47
N LYS A 397 7.06 3.65 -3.60
CA LYS A 397 7.23 4.82 -4.49
C LYS A 397 5.89 5.35 -5.00
N ARG A 398 4.99 4.46 -5.43
CA ARG A 398 3.64 4.82 -5.89
C ARG A 398 2.83 5.55 -4.82
N LEU A 399 2.88 5.08 -3.58
CA LEU A 399 2.19 5.72 -2.44
C LEU A 399 2.81 7.08 -2.11
N LEU A 400 4.14 7.20 -2.08
CA LEU A 400 4.81 8.48 -1.81
C LEU A 400 4.53 9.50 -2.92
N GLY A 401 4.58 9.11 -4.19
CA GLY A 401 4.22 9.99 -5.31
C GLY A 401 2.78 10.48 -5.19
N LEU A 402 1.84 9.60 -4.82
CA LEU A 402 0.46 10.01 -4.57
C LEU A 402 0.36 11.02 -3.40
N LEU A 403 1.11 10.83 -2.31
CA LEU A 403 1.15 11.78 -1.20
C LEU A 403 1.74 13.14 -1.60
N SER A 404 2.80 13.16 -2.41
CA SER A 404 3.36 14.41 -2.95
C SER A 404 2.34 15.17 -3.79
N ARG A 405 1.60 14.47 -4.67
CA ARG A 405 0.52 15.08 -5.46
C ARG A 405 -0.58 15.70 -4.59
N VAL A 406 -0.92 15.05 -3.47
CA VAL A 406 -1.87 15.61 -2.49
C VAL A 406 -1.31 16.86 -1.83
N CYS A 407 -0.03 16.87 -1.42
CA CYS A 407 0.64 18.05 -0.86
C CYS A 407 0.66 19.24 -1.83
N GLU A 408 0.92 19.02 -3.11
CA GLU A 408 0.97 20.07 -4.13
C GLU A 408 -0.37 20.79 -4.28
N LEU A 409 -1.48 20.04 -4.30
CA LEU A 409 -2.82 20.60 -4.52
C LEU A 409 -3.54 21.02 -3.23
N LEU A 410 -3.22 20.41 -2.08
CA LEU A 410 -3.86 20.65 -0.78
C LEU A 410 -2.86 20.96 0.37
N PRO A 411 -1.94 21.93 0.21
CA PRO A 411 -0.90 22.19 1.22
C PRO A 411 -1.47 22.73 2.55
N LYS A 412 -2.63 23.40 2.52
CA LYS A 412 -3.27 24.00 3.71
C LYS A 412 -4.00 22.97 4.58
N ASP A 413 -4.53 21.92 3.95
CA ASP A 413 -5.39 20.94 4.63
C ASP A 413 -4.63 19.65 5.01
N PHE A 414 -3.57 19.30 4.27
CA PHE A 414 -2.74 18.13 4.55
C PHE A 414 -1.41 18.51 5.24
N LEU A 415 -0.40 18.83 4.43
CA LEU A 415 0.97 19.14 4.85
C LEU A 415 1.64 19.98 3.75
N ALA A 416 2.57 20.87 4.12
CA ALA A 416 3.43 21.51 3.14
C ALA A 416 4.41 20.48 2.56
N ILE A 417 4.68 20.57 1.25
CA ILE A 417 5.53 19.61 0.54
C ILE A 417 6.91 19.48 1.18
N ASP A 418 7.54 20.59 1.56
CA ASP A 418 8.86 20.61 2.22
C ASP A 418 8.92 19.74 3.48
N VAL A 419 7.81 19.69 4.24
CA VAL A 419 7.73 18.89 5.47
C VAL A 419 7.51 17.41 5.16
N LEU A 420 6.74 17.10 4.10
CA LEU A 420 6.58 15.74 3.62
C LEU A 420 7.92 15.18 3.16
N ASP A 421 8.62 15.93 2.31
CA ASP A 421 9.91 15.53 1.76
C ASP A 421 10.94 15.34 2.87
N HIS A 422 10.93 16.20 3.89
CA HIS A 422 11.78 16.01 5.06
C HIS A 422 11.53 14.66 5.75
N TYR A 423 10.28 14.27 5.96
CA TYR A 423 9.97 12.94 6.52
C TYR A 423 10.40 11.80 5.60
N ILE A 424 10.23 11.95 4.29
CA ILE A 424 10.66 10.93 3.31
C ILE A 424 12.20 10.77 3.38
N ILE A 425 12.93 11.89 3.37
CA ILE A 425 14.39 11.95 3.44
C ILE A 425 14.93 11.33 4.72
N GLU A 426 14.33 11.65 5.87
CA GLU A 426 14.71 11.07 7.16
C GLU A 426 14.65 9.53 7.12
N ASN A 427 13.65 8.95 6.45
CA ASN A 427 13.51 7.49 6.35
C ASN A 427 14.45 6.89 5.31
N ILE A 428 14.59 7.51 4.12
CA ILE A 428 15.45 6.99 3.04
C ILE A 428 16.93 7.06 3.41
N ARG A 429 17.37 8.14 4.08
CA ARG A 429 18.79 8.36 4.40
C ARG A 429 19.41 7.22 5.20
N HIS A 430 18.63 6.57 6.05
CA HIS A 430 19.11 5.51 6.93
C HIS A 430 19.04 4.10 6.32
N LEU A 431 18.54 3.97 5.08
CA LEU A 431 18.44 2.67 4.42
C LEU A 431 19.82 2.09 4.07
N PRO A 432 19.95 0.75 4.06
CA PRO A 432 21.13 0.04 3.55
C PRO A 432 21.40 0.39 2.07
N LEU A 433 22.67 0.35 1.66
CA LEU A 433 23.10 0.77 0.32
C LEU A 433 22.32 0.12 -0.84
N PRO A 434 22.04 -1.21 -0.84
CA PRO A 434 21.30 -1.82 -1.95
C PRO A 434 19.88 -1.30 -2.09
N ILE A 435 19.19 -1.12 -0.97
CA ILE A 435 17.81 -0.63 -0.94
C ILE A 435 17.78 0.86 -1.28
N PHE A 436 18.74 1.63 -0.76
CA PHE A 436 18.92 3.03 -1.11
C PHE A 436 19.11 3.20 -2.62
N GLN A 437 20.00 2.42 -3.25
CA GLN A 437 20.22 2.49 -4.69
C GLN A 437 18.95 2.14 -5.48
N ALA A 438 18.21 1.09 -5.10
CA ALA A 438 16.95 0.74 -5.75
C ALA A 438 15.89 1.84 -5.60
N PHE A 439 15.88 2.55 -4.47
CA PHE A 439 14.99 3.68 -4.24
C PHE A 439 15.34 4.89 -5.10
N ILE A 440 16.62 5.20 -5.24
CA ILE A 440 17.12 6.39 -5.96
C ILE A 440 17.22 6.18 -7.47
N SER A 441 17.45 4.94 -7.92
CA SER A 441 17.62 4.67 -9.34
C SER A 441 16.31 4.91 -10.12
N PRO A 442 16.38 5.69 -11.22
CA PRO A 442 15.20 6.00 -12.05
C PRO A 442 14.75 4.80 -12.91
N TYR A 443 15.60 3.79 -13.11
CA TYR A 443 15.33 2.67 -14.01
C TYR A 443 14.94 1.36 -13.28
N ILE A 444 15.19 1.27 -11.97
CA ILE A 444 14.97 0.02 -11.22
C ILE A 444 13.48 -0.20 -10.91
N LEU A 445 12.67 0.86 -10.85
CA LEU A 445 11.23 0.79 -10.54
C LEU A 445 10.45 1.87 -11.30
N PRO A 446 9.62 1.50 -12.29
CA PRO A 446 8.79 2.43 -13.04
C PRO A 446 7.63 3.06 -12.27
N GLY A 447 7.44 2.78 -10.97
CA GLY A 447 6.27 3.23 -10.21
C GLY A 447 6.03 4.74 -10.12
N LEU A 448 7.00 5.57 -10.51
CA LEU A 448 6.78 7.01 -10.74
C LEU A 448 6.44 7.35 -12.21
N LEU A 449 6.87 6.51 -13.17
CA LEU A 449 6.62 6.65 -14.61
C LEU A 449 5.18 6.21 -14.90
N ASP A 450 4.30 7.19 -15.08
CA ASP A 450 2.96 6.98 -15.59
C ASP A 450 3.04 6.24 -16.94
N LYS A 451 2.73 4.93 -16.93
CA LYS A 451 2.73 4.09 -18.14
C LYS A 451 1.67 4.52 -19.15
N SER A 452 0.76 5.44 -18.81
CA SER A 452 -0.34 5.87 -19.69
C SER A 452 0.07 6.89 -20.77
N GLN A 453 1.24 7.54 -20.66
CA GLN A 453 1.62 8.64 -21.56
C GLN A 453 2.62 8.28 -22.67
N ARG A 454 3.15 7.05 -22.72
CA ARG A 454 4.17 6.69 -23.73
C ARG A 454 3.63 6.45 -25.15
N ASP A 455 2.34 6.12 -25.32
CA ASP A 455 1.83 5.62 -26.62
C ASP A 455 0.63 6.39 -27.23
N SER A 456 0.37 7.64 -26.84
CA SER A 456 -0.69 8.43 -27.52
C SER A 456 -0.41 9.93 -27.62
N SER A 457 0.43 10.32 -28.59
CA SER A 457 0.27 11.56 -29.40
C SER A 457 1.46 11.72 -30.35
N SER A 458 1.57 10.81 -31.32
CA SER A 458 1.99 11.24 -32.65
C SER A 458 0.78 11.89 -33.30
N ASP A 459 0.60 13.19 -33.08
CA ASP A 459 -0.11 14.07 -34.01
C ASP A 459 0.29 15.53 -33.76
N GLU A 460 0.50 16.22 -34.86
CA GLU A 460 1.16 17.50 -35.03
C GLU A 460 0.33 18.67 -34.50
N GLU A 461 0.93 19.59 -33.73
CA GLU A 461 0.53 20.99 -33.77
C GLU A 461 1.77 21.89 -33.80
N GLN A 462 2.14 22.31 -35.00
CA GLN A 462 3.01 23.46 -35.23
C GLN A 462 2.23 24.73 -34.87
N HIS A 463 2.57 25.35 -33.75
CA HIS A 463 2.33 26.78 -33.55
C HIS A 463 3.66 27.46 -33.17
N GLN A 464 4.14 28.30 -34.08
CA GLN A 464 5.27 29.19 -33.86
C GLN A 464 4.88 30.26 -32.84
N GLY A 465 5.60 30.30 -31.73
CA GLY A 465 5.55 31.35 -30.72
C GLY A 465 6.83 31.26 -29.89
N GLU A 466 7.72 32.22 -30.09
CA GLU A 466 9.00 32.36 -29.39
C GLU A 466 8.79 32.58 -27.88
N ASP A 467 9.79 32.14 -27.10
CA ASP A 467 9.94 32.28 -25.65
C ASP A 467 9.03 31.42 -24.76
N GLY A 468 9.45 30.16 -24.60
CA GLY A 468 8.97 29.25 -23.56
C GLY A 468 9.40 27.83 -23.86
N LYS A 469 10.67 27.49 -23.59
CA LYS A 469 11.23 26.14 -23.76
C LYS A 469 10.45 25.18 -22.85
N LYS A 470 9.39 24.58 -23.39
CA LYS A 470 8.46 23.68 -22.71
C LYS A 470 9.24 22.43 -22.30
N ILE A 471 9.51 22.29 -21.02
CA ILE A 471 10.23 21.16 -20.40
C ILE A 471 9.45 19.88 -20.74
N ARG A 472 9.97 19.08 -21.67
CA ARG A 472 9.49 17.70 -21.93
C ARG A 472 10.23 16.77 -20.96
N GLY A 473 9.87 16.83 -19.69
CA GLY A 473 10.16 15.78 -18.71
C GLY A 473 8.85 15.14 -18.32
N ASP A 474 8.81 13.80 -18.25
CA ASP A 474 7.70 13.10 -17.60
C ASP A 474 7.59 13.60 -16.14
N ARG A 475 6.39 13.82 -15.61
CA ARG A 475 6.17 14.37 -14.26
C ARG A 475 6.87 13.51 -13.19
N SER A 476 6.90 12.22 -13.43
CA SER A 476 7.74 11.21 -12.77
C SER A 476 9.18 11.69 -12.52
N ASP A 477 9.84 12.13 -13.58
CA ASP A 477 11.27 12.44 -13.56
C ASP A 477 11.53 13.72 -12.77
N ALA A 478 10.58 14.66 -12.81
CA ALA A 478 10.63 15.89 -12.02
C ALA A 478 10.52 15.59 -10.51
N GLU A 479 9.59 14.73 -10.09
CA GLU A 479 9.44 14.33 -8.68
C GLU A 479 10.69 13.59 -8.18
N GLN A 480 11.25 12.68 -8.99
CA GLN A 480 12.50 11.97 -8.65
C GLN A 480 13.69 12.93 -8.56
N THR A 481 13.77 13.93 -9.44
CA THR A 481 14.83 14.95 -9.43
C THR A 481 14.78 15.77 -8.15
N VAL A 482 13.59 16.24 -7.75
CA VAL A 482 13.40 17.00 -6.50
C VAL A 482 13.81 16.19 -5.27
N LEU A 483 13.41 14.92 -5.19
CA LEU A 483 13.81 14.04 -4.09
C LEU A 483 15.33 13.90 -4.00
N CYS A 484 16.00 13.67 -5.13
CA CYS A 484 17.46 13.56 -5.22
C CYS A 484 18.15 14.87 -4.80
N GLU A 485 17.66 16.02 -5.24
CA GLU A 485 18.19 17.33 -4.84
C GLU A 485 18.08 17.56 -3.32
N LEU A 486 16.92 17.29 -2.74
CA LEU A 486 16.70 17.47 -1.30
C LEU A 486 17.56 16.51 -0.46
N LEU A 487 17.75 15.27 -0.93
CA LEU A 487 18.68 14.32 -0.31
C LEU A 487 20.11 14.87 -0.34
N LEU A 488 20.58 15.39 -1.47
CA LEU A 488 21.90 16.02 -1.58
C LEU A 488 22.05 17.21 -0.65
N PHE A 489 21.07 18.12 -0.58
CA PHE A 489 21.11 19.25 0.35
C PHE A 489 21.20 18.81 1.82
N SER A 490 20.67 17.64 2.16
CA SER A 490 20.75 17.08 3.52
C SER A 490 22.07 16.34 3.82
N MET A 491 22.82 15.94 2.78
CA MET A 491 23.98 15.06 2.89
C MET A 491 25.30 15.71 2.51
N LEU A 492 25.32 16.78 1.71
CA LEU A 492 26.54 17.43 1.23
C LEU A 492 27.23 18.29 2.30
N GLU A 493 28.54 18.49 2.13
CA GLU A 493 29.34 19.36 2.99
C GLU A 493 28.88 20.82 2.97
N SER A 494 29.12 21.55 4.07
CA SER A 494 28.68 22.96 4.24
C SER A 494 29.32 23.94 3.24
N ALA A 495 30.35 23.51 2.53
CA ALA A 495 30.99 24.29 1.46
C ALA A 495 30.17 24.26 0.15
N ALA A 496 29.21 23.35 0.00
CA ALA A 496 28.33 23.29 -1.16
C ALA A 496 27.39 24.53 -1.18
N PRO A 497 27.35 25.29 -2.28
CA PRO A 497 26.46 26.43 -2.39
C PRO A 497 25.00 25.96 -2.43
N LYS A 498 24.11 26.77 -1.87
CA LYS A 498 22.66 26.59 -2.02
C LYS A 498 22.20 27.37 -3.24
N SER A 499 21.36 26.76 -4.06
CA SER A 499 20.73 27.43 -5.19
C SER A 499 19.23 27.58 -4.90
N ASP A 500 18.72 28.79 -5.17
CA ASP A 500 17.29 29.12 -5.04
C ASP A 500 16.51 28.77 -6.33
N GLN A 501 17.16 28.16 -7.33
CA GLN A 501 16.49 27.77 -8.56
C GLN A 501 15.48 26.63 -8.32
N PRO A 502 14.25 26.74 -8.84
CA PRO A 502 13.18 25.79 -8.55
C PRO A 502 13.34 24.43 -9.25
N TYR A 503 14.12 24.35 -10.32
CA TYR A 503 14.35 23.13 -11.09
C TYR A 503 15.85 22.85 -11.24
N LEU A 504 16.21 21.59 -11.38
CA LEU A 504 17.57 21.18 -11.70
C LEU A 504 17.90 21.54 -13.16
N ASP A 505 18.93 22.36 -13.34
CA ASP A 505 19.59 22.56 -14.62
C ASP A 505 21.03 22.03 -14.57
N GLN A 506 21.68 21.98 -15.74
CA GLN A 506 23.06 21.51 -15.85
C GLN A 506 24.03 22.38 -15.03
N ASP A 507 23.81 23.70 -14.98
CA ASP A 507 24.70 24.63 -14.29
C ASP A 507 24.63 24.43 -12.76
N LYS A 508 23.43 24.28 -12.21
CA LYS A 508 23.18 23.92 -10.81
C LYS A 508 23.83 22.59 -10.44
N LEU A 509 23.75 21.59 -11.32
CA LEU A 509 24.41 20.30 -11.11
C LEU A 509 25.94 20.43 -11.03
N GLU A 510 26.54 21.17 -11.96
CA GLU A 510 27.99 21.41 -12.05
C GLU A 510 28.52 22.26 -10.90
N GLU A 511 27.79 23.29 -10.48
CA GLU A 511 28.25 24.26 -9.49
C GLU A 511 27.89 23.91 -8.05
N CYS A 512 26.74 23.26 -7.81
CA CYS A 512 26.22 23.05 -6.45
C CYS A 512 26.41 21.63 -5.93
N PHE A 513 26.52 20.62 -6.82
CA PHE A 513 26.40 19.23 -6.42
C PHE A 513 27.62 18.37 -6.80
N LEU A 514 27.97 18.29 -8.10
CA LEU A 514 29.00 17.37 -8.60
C LEU A 514 30.37 17.49 -7.91
N PRO A 515 30.92 18.70 -7.68
CA PRO A 515 32.27 18.87 -7.13
C PRO A 515 32.40 18.54 -5.64
N PHE A 516 31.29 18.31 -4.93
CA PHE A 516 31.28 18.22 -3.47
C PHE A 516 31.21 16.77 -2.98
N ALA A 517 31.64 16.58 -1.74
CA ALA A 517 31.59 15.31 -1.03
C ALA A 517 30.53 15.34 0.08
N ALA A 518 30.25 14.18 0.68
CA ALA A 518 29.33 14.11 1.81
C ALA A 518 29.85 14.90 3.02
N ALA A 519 28.95 15.49 3.80
CA ALA A 519 29.25 16.22 5.03
C ALA A 519 30.04 15.37 6.01
N ASN A 520 29.61 14.12 6.15
CA ASN A 520 30.30 13.12 6.95
C ASN A 520 31.42 12.48 6.14
N ALA A 521 32.52 12.14 6.80
CA ALA A 521 33.62 11.40 6.18
C ALA A 521 33.28 9.91 5.92
N SER A 522 32.05 9.48 6.25
CA SER A 522 31.59 8.10 6.10
C SER A 522 31.73 7.59 4.67
N VAL A 523 32.34 6.42 4.47
CA VAL A 523 32.36 5.74 3.17
C VAL A 523 30.93 5.58 2.62
N VAL A 524 30.00 5.07 3.44
CA VAL A 524 28.57 4.91 3.09
C VAL A 524 27.95 6.21 2.61
N ASP A 525 28.13 7.31 3.32
CA ASP A 525 27.51 8.58 2.96
C ASP A 525 28.08 9.13 1.64
N ASN A 526 29.38 8.95 1.39
CA ASN A 526 30.00 9.34 0.12
C ASN A 526 29.54 8.45 -1.05
N VAL A 527 29.32 7.16 -0.82
CA VAL A 527 28.70 6.25 -1.80
C VAL A 527 27.28 6.71 -2.12
N LYS A 528 26.45 7.00 -1.11
CA LYS A 528 25.07 7.49 -1.30
C LYS A 528 25.04 8.78 -2.11
N VAL A 529 25.91 9.75 -1.80
CA VAL A 529 26.05 10.98 -2.60
C VAL A 529 26.41 10.64 -4.05
N SER A 530 27.36 9.74 -4.28
CA SER A 530 27.78 9.34 -5.63
C SER A 530 26.63 8.71 -6.42
N ILE A 531 25.84 7.83 -5.79
CA ILE A 531 24.64 7.20 -6.39
C ILE A 531 23.56 8.23 -6.73
N ILE A 532 23.32 9.21 -5.85
CA ILE A 532 22.33 10.26 -6.14
C ILE A 532 22.78 11.11 -7.34
N LEU A 533 24.06 11.50 -7.38
CA LEU A 533 24.61 12.26 -8.50
C LEU A 533 24.52 11.47 -9.82
N GLU A 534 24.80 10.17 -9.79
CA GLU A 534 24.61 9.27 -10.93
C GLU A 534 23.16 9.28 -11.42
N ALA A 535 22.19 9.11 -10.52
CA ALA A 535 20.77 9.16 -10.86
C ALA A 535 20.35 10.50 -11.47
N LEU A 536 20.82 11.62 -10.93
CA LEU A 536 20.54 12.96 -11.47
C LEU A 536 21.13 13.16 -12.88
N MET A 537 22.37 12.72 -13.12
CA MET A 537 22.96 12.81 -14.45
C MET A 537 22.18 11.96 -15.46
N LEU A 538 21.75 10.77 -15.06
CA LEU A 538 20.93 9.89 -15.91
C LEU A 538 19.57 10.51 -16.23
N LEU A 539 18.88 11.09 -15.24
CA LEU A 539 17.60 11.78 -15.44
C LEU A 539 17.74 12.99 -16.37
N LEU A 540 18.78 13.82 -16.20
CA LEU A 540 19.03 14.95 -17.08
C LEU A 540 19.43 14.52 -18.50
N ALA A 541 20.25 13.47 -18.63
CA ALA A 541 20.64 12.91 -19.93
C ALA A 541 19.43 12.31 -20.66
N GLY A 542 18.58 11.55 -19.97
CA GLY A 542 17.36 10.96 -20.51
C GLY A 542 16.36 12.00 -21.01
N ASN A 543 16.28 13.15 -20.34
CA ASN A 543 15.44 14.28 -20.73
C ASN A 543 16.10 15.22 -21.76
N GLY A 544 17.31 14.90 -22.24
CA GLY A 544 18.05 15.73 -23.21
C GLY A 544 18.51 17.08 -22.66
N LEU A 545 18.63 17.21 -21.34
CA LEU A 545 19.04 18.43 -20.62
C LEU A 545 20.53 18.42 -20.23
N LEU A 546 21.23 17.30 -20.42
CA LEU A 546 22.66 17.17 -20.14
C LEU A 546 23.47 17.13 -21.44
N HIS A 547 24.40 18.07 -21.61
CA HIS A 547 25.33 18.08 -22.74
C HIS A 547 26.78 18.04 -22.26
N PHE A 548 27.65 17.41 -23.04
CA PHE A 548 29.08 17.39 -22.71
C PHE A 548 29.66 18.81 -22.68
N ARG A 549 30.33 19.16 -21.58
CA ARG A 549 31.11 20.39 -21.41
C ARG A 549 32.41 20.07 -20.67
N PRO A 550 33.53 20.77 -20.95
CA PRO A 550 34.74 20.62 -20.16
C PRO A 550 34.55 20.96 -18.67
N SER A 551 33.62 21.87 -18.36
CA SER A 551 33.24 22.20 -16.97
C SER A 551 32.57 21.01 -16.27
N LEU A 552 31.70 20.28 -16.97
CA LEU A 552 31.04 19.07 -16.47
C LEU A 552 32.05 17.98 -16.13
N GLU A 553 32.96 17.69 -17.07
CA GLU A 553 34.00 16.68 -16.87
C GLU A 553 34.89 17.02 -15.66
N ASN A 554 35.30 18.29 -15.55
CA ASN A 554 36.11 18.76 -14.43
C ASN A 554 35.35 18.66 -13.09
N ALA A 555 34.07 19.05 -13.06
CA ALA A 555 33.23 18.93 -11.87
C ALA A 555 33.09 17.47 -11.41
N VAL A 556 32.89 16.54 -12.34
CA VAL A 556 32.82 15.09 -12.06
C VAL A 556 34.16 14.59 -11.49
N GLN A 557 35.29 14.90 -12.14
CA GLN A 557 36.61 14.44 -11.71
C GLN A 557 37.00 15.00 -10.33
N ILE A 558 36.77 16.30 -10.10
CA ILE A 558 36.99 16.93 -8.78
C ILE A 558 36.16 16.24 -7.71
N GLY A 559 34.86 16.04 -7.99
CA GLY A 559 33.94 15.39 -7.07
C GLY A 559 34.34 13.97 -6.70
N LEU A 560 34.71 13.16 -7.70
CA LEU A 560 35.18 11.79 -7.50
C LEU A 560 36.45 11.75 -6.64
N GLY A 561 37.42 12.63 -6.93
CA GLY A 561 38.63 12.77 -6.14
C GLY A 561 38.32 13.10 -4.67
N ARG A 562 37.48 14.11 -4.41
CA ARG A 562 37.11 14.52 -3.05
C ARG A 562 36.36 13.43 -2.28
N ARG A 563 35.41 12.74 -2.92
CA ARG A 563 34.66 11.64 -2.29
C ARG A 563 35.57 10.47 -1.93
N ALA A 564 36.47 10.09 -2.84
CA ALA A 564 37.47 9.04 -2.59
C ALA A 564 38.46 9.43 -1.48
N GLU A 565 38.94 10.67 -1.47
CA GLU A 565 39.86 11.16 -0.44
C GLU A 565 39.21 11.19 0.95
N ARG A 566 37.97 11.67 1.06
CA ARG A 566 37.21 11.67 2.32
C ARG A 566 36.97 10.25 2.84
N ALA A 567 36.54 9.34 1.98
CA ALA A 567 36.34 7.93 2.33
C ALA A 567 37.66 7.28 2.82
N ALA A 568 38.77 7.54 2.13
CA ALA A 568 40.08 7.00 2.51
C ALA A 568 40.62 7.58 3.83
N MET A 569 40.33 8.86 4.14
CA MET A 569 40.73 9.49 5.40
C MET A 569 40.07 8.84 6.62
N GLU A 570 38.80 8.42 6.51
CA GLU A 570 38.10 7.72 7.58
C GLU A 570 38.62 6.28 7.77
N ALA A 571 38.79 5.53 6.68
CA ALA A 571 39.35 4.17 6.72
C ALA A 571 40.74 4.11 7.39
N ARG A 572 41.55 5.19 7.25
CA ARG A 572 42.84 5.33 7.92
C ARG A 572 42.73 5.63 9.42
N ARG A 573 41.63 6.24 9.87
CA ARG A 573 41.38 6.57 11.30
C ARG A 573 40.73 5.41 12.04
N SER A 574 39.94 4.57 11.37
CA SER A 574 39.19 3.47 11.96
C SER A 574 39.82 2.11 11.65
N GLN A 575 40.95 1.80 12.29
CA GLN A 575 41.65 0.50 12.12
C GLN A 575 40.78 -0.74 12.43
N ALA A 576 39.66 -0.56 13.14
CA ALA A 576 38.79 -1.63 13.67
C ALA A 576 37.57 -1.99 12.79
N LYS A 577 37.32 -1.29 11.67
CA LYS A 577 36.19 -1.55 10.74
C LYS A 577 36.58 -2.15 9.39
N LYS A 578 37.86 -2.50 9.22
CA LYS A 578 38.49 -2.89 7.96
C LYS A 578 37.84 -4.07 7.21
N ASP A 579 37.10 -4.92 7.92
CA ASP A 579 36.51 -6.15 7.35
C ASP A 579 35.11 -5.91 6.72
N GLN A 580 34.41 -4.82 7.02
CA GLN A 580 33.11 -4.44 6.41
C GLN A 580 33.22 -3.38 5.30
N GLU A 581 34.34 -2.66 5.21
CA GLU A 581 34.59 -1.61 4.22
C GLU A 581 34.93 -2.04 2.77
N PRO A 582 35.26 -3.31 2.40
CA PRO A 582 35.65 -3.59 1.02
C PRO A 582 34.47 -3.48 0.05
N LEU A 583 33.25 -3.84 0.49
CA LEU A 583 32.05 -3.76 -0.35
C LEU A 583 31.62 -2.31 -0.59
N GLU A 584 31.58 -1.48 0.44
CA GLU A 584 31.18 -0.07 0.31
C GLU A 584 32.19 0.72 -0.54
N THR A 585 33.48 0.40 -0.39
CA THR A 585 34.53 1.00 -1.21
C THR A 585 34.40 0.57 -2.68
N SER A 586 34.05 -0.70 -2.96
CA SER A 586 33.82 -1.15 -4.33
C SER A 586 32.64 -0.41 -4.96
N TRP A 587 31.55 -0.21 -4.21
CA TRP A 587 30.39 0.57 -4.67
C TRP A 587 30.76 2.01 -5.02
N LEU A 588 31.64 2.64 -4.24
CA LEU A 588 32.12 3.99 -4.52
C LEU A 588 32.87 4.04 -5.85
N ILE A 589 33.80 3.10 -6.05
CA ILE A 589 34.61 2.99 -7.27
C ILE A 589 33.70 2.72 -8.48
N GLU A 590 32.82 1.72 -8.39
CA GLU A 590 31.90 1.36 -9.48
C GLU A 590 30.96 2.52 -9.87
N SER A 591 30.45 3.28 -8.88
CA SER A 591 29.65 4.48 -9.18
C SER A 591 30.48 5.55 -9.88
N GLY A 592 31.76 5.69 -9.52
CA GLY A 592 32.68 6.61 -10.18
C GLY A 592 32.96 6.22 -11.63
N ASP A 593 33.19 4.93 -11.87
CA ASP A 593 33.40 4.40 -13.22
C ASP A 593 32.14 4.61 -14.10
N ARG A 594 30.94 4.43 -13.55
CA ARG A 594 29.68 4.72 -14.27
C ARG A 594 29.51 6.20 -14.61
N LEU A 595 29.86 7.10 -13.69
CA LEU A 595 29.84 8.55 -13.94
C LEU A 595 30.82 8.94 -15.05
N LEU A 596 32.03 8.39 -15.04
CA LEU A 596 33.03 8.63 -16.08
C LEU A 596 32.59 8.03 -17.43
N PHE A 597 32.05 6.82 -17.43
CA PHE A 597 31.49 6.21 -18.64
C PHE A 597 30.37 7.06 -19.26
N LEU A 598 29.49 7.62 -18.43
CA LEU A 598 28.44 8.53 -18.92
C LEU A 598 29.05 9.79 -19.58
N MET A 599 30.18 10.30 -19.08
CA MET A 599 30.91 11.40 -19.74
C MET A 599 31.47 10.99 -21.10
N GLU A 600 32.08 9.82 -21.21
CA GLU A 600 32.58 9.29 -22.49
C GLU A 600 31.46 9.14 -23.52
N VAL A 601 30.30 8.63 -23.09
CA VAL A 601 29.11 8.52 -23.94
C VAL A 601 28.65 9.89 -24.43
N LEU A 602 28.51 10.88 -23.54
CA LEU A 602 28.10 12.24 -23.93
C LEU A 602 29.12 12.92 -24.85
N GLN A 603 30.42 12.69 -24.63
CA GLN A 603 31.48 13.20 -25.48
C GLN A 603 31.41 12.60 -26.89
N SER A 604 31.18 11.29 -27.00
CA SER A 604 31.02 10.62 -28.30
C SER A 604 29.79 11.12 -29.07
N GLN A 605 28.68 11.36 -28.37
CA GLN A 605 27.48 11.94 -28.96
C GLN A 605 27.74 13.36 -29.46
N ALA A 606 28.44 14.19 -28.68
CA ALA A 606 28.80 15.54 -29.11
C ALA A 606 29.71 15.54 -30.35
N GLN A 607 30.66 14.61 -30.44
CA GLN A 607 31.56 14.47 -31.60
C GLN A 607 30.84 13.96 -32.86
N SER A 608 29.77 13.16 -32.71
CA SER A 608 28.99 12.64 -33.84
C SER A 608 28.05 13.67 -34.48
N ILE A 609 27.79 14.78 -33.80
CA ILE A 609 26.89 15.86 -34.25
C ILE A 609 27.67 16.98 -34.98
N THR A 610 28.99 17.06 -34.77
CA THR A 610 29.95 17.87 -35.56
C THR A 610 30.44 17.13 -36.79
#